data_AF-A0A9D2MXG9-F1
#
_entry.id   AF-A0A9D2MXG9-F1
#
_cell.length_a   1.000
_cell.length_b   1.000
_cell.length_c   1.000
_cell.angle_alpha   90.00
_cell.angle_beta   90.00
_cell.angle_gamma   90.00
#
_symmetry.space_group_name_H-M   'P 1'
#
loop_
_entity.id
_entity.type
_entity.pdbx_description
1 polymer ?
#
loop_
_entity_poly.entity_id
_entity_poly.type
_entity_poly.pdbx_seq_one_letter_code
_entity_poly.pdbx_strand_id
1 'polypeptide(L)'
;FWHAKNVVVRNSTVKGEYLAWYCENVTFENCTIIGTQPLCYCQGLKLINCKMVDCDLAFERSHVQASLTAPILSIKNPLTGSRITVPQVGEIIRDIDGAEGEVLVEKAKGVCA
;
A
#
# COMPACT_ATOMS: atom_id res chain seq x y z
N PHE A 1 -4.07 7.36 12.30
CA PHE A 1 -3.26 6.85 13.43
C PHE A 1 -1.83 6.63 12.96
N TRP A 2 -0.83 6.82 13.83
CA TRP A 2 0.61 6.59 13.59
C TRP A 2 1.13 5.60 14.64
N HIS A 3 2.27 4.94 14.40
CA HIS A 3 2.93 4.01 15.35
C HIS A 3 2.07 2.85 15.86
N ALA A 4 1.02 2.48 15.13
CA ALA A 4 0.17 1.36 15.51
C ALA A 4 0.94 0.05 15.41
N LYS A 5 0.71 -0.84 16.38
CA LYS A 5 1.33 -2.18 16.43
C LYS A 5 0.28 -3.26 16.58
N ASN A 6 0.40 -4.34 15.80
CA ASN A 6 -0.48 -5.51 15.87
C ASN A 6 -1.97 -5.16 15.69
N VAL A 7 -2.26 -4.29 14.72
CA VAL A 7 -3.63 -3.83 14.43
C VAL A 7 -4.14 -4.49 13.16
N VAL A 8 -5.43 -4.85 13.16
CA VAL A 8 -6.14 -5.24 11.95
C VAL A 8 -7.35 -4.36 11.73
N VAL A 9 -7.45 -3.80 10.53
CA VAL A 9 -8.59 -2.97 10.09
C VAL A 9 -9.30 -3.72 8.96
N ARG A 10 -10.62 -3.84 9.06
CA ARG A 10 -11.43 -4.61 8.10
C ARG A 10 -12.62 -3.83 7.59
N ASN A 11 -13.01 -4.06 6.34
CA ASN A 11 -14.27 -3.59 5.74
C ASN A 11 -14.53 -2.09 5.96
N SER A 12 -13.48 -1.29 5.89
CA SER A 12 -13.50 0.11 6.31
C SER A 12 -13.03 1.04 5.20
N THR A 13 -13.54 2.26 5.21
CA THR A 13 -12.90 3.38 4.49
C THR A 13 -12.08 4.16 5.51
N VAL A 14 -10.78 4.30 5.24
CA VAL A 14 -9.86 5.04 6.10
C VAL A 14 -9.28 6.19 5.30
N LYS A 15 -9.59 7.42 5.72
CA LYS A 15 -9.14 8.64 5.06
C LYS A 15 -8.19 9.41 5.97
N GLY A 16 -7.07 9.85 5.43
CA GLY A 16 -6.13 10.70 6.13
C GLY A 16 -4.84 10.90 5.36
N GLU A 17 -4.27 12.10 5.48
CA GLU A 17 -2.93 12.38 4.99
C GLU A 17 -1.91 11.76 5.94
N TYR A 18 -0.81 11.22 5.39
CA TYR A 18 0.26 10.58 6.16
C TYR A 18 -0.26 9.43 7.04
N LEU A 19 -1.28 8.71 6.55
CA LEU A 19 -1.97 7.69 7.31
C LEU A 19 -1.03 6.53 7.68
N ALA A 20 -1.08 6.08 8.94
CA ALA A 20 -0.41 4.87 9.42
C ALA A 20 1.10 4.84 9.19
N TRP A 21 1.76 5.98 9.30
CA TRP A 21 3.22 6.03 9.34
C TRP A 21 3.80 5.24 10.53
N TYR A 22 4.98 4.66 10.32
CA TYR A 22 5.79 3.98 11.34
C TYR A 22 5.07 2.83 12.05
N CYS A 23 4.18 2.14 11.35
CA CYS A 23 3.40 1.04 11.93
C CYS A 23 4.13 -0.30 11.82
N GLU A 24 3.83 -1.22 12.74
CA GLU A 24 4.44 -2.55 12.81
C GLU A 24 3.35 -3.62 12.88
N ASN A 25 3.41 -4.61 11.98
CA ASN A 25 2.43 -5.72 11.92
C ASN A 25 0.98 -5.23 11.83
N VAL A 26 0.71 -4.32 10.90
CA VAL A 26 -0.64 -3.82 10.62
C VAL A 26 -1.20 -4.47 9.36
N THR A 27 -2.43 -4.97 9.46
CA THR A 27 -3.15 -5.55 8.32
C THR A 27 -4.39 -4.73 7.99
N PHE A 28 -4.57 -4.41 6.71
CA PHE A 28 -5.83 -3.90 6.16
C PHE A 28 -6.46 -4.98 5.27
N GLU A 29 -7.72 -5.31 5.52
CA GLU A 29 -8.47 -6.29 4.73
C GLU A 29 -9.76 -5.66 4.20
N ASN A 30 -10.00 -5.77 2.89
CA ASN A 30 -11.20 -5.23 2.24
C ASN A 30 -11.43 -3.75 2.54
N CYS A 31 -10.35 -2.96 2.56
CA CYS A 31 -10.42 -1.54 2.92
C CYS A 31 -10.27 -0.62 1.70
N THR A 32 -10.85 0.56 1.80
CA THR A 32 -10.53 1.69 0.91
C THR A 32 -9.69 2.68 1.71
N ILE A 33 -8.49 2.98 1.22
CA ILE A 33 -7.55 3.92 1.83
C ILE A 33 -7.49 5.15 0.93
N ILE A 34 -7.59 6.34 1.53
CA ILE A 34 -7.66 7.61 0.79
C ILE A 34 -6.75 8.65 1.43
N GLY A 35 -5.86 9.26 0.63
CA GLY A 35 -5.05 10.40 1.04
C GLY A 35 -3.59 10.33 0.57
N THR A 36 -2.87 11.44 0.74
CA THR A 36 -1.46 11.56 0.33
C THR A 36 -0.50 10.84 1.27
N GLN A 37 0.56 10.28 0.70
CA GLN A 37 1.67 9.64 1.42
C GLN A 37 1.25 8.63 2.49
N PRO A 38 0.33 7.70 2.23
CA PRO A 38 -0.09 6.76 3.25
C PRO A 38 0.92 5.60 3.39
N LEU A 39 0.95 5.01 4.58
CA LEU A 39 1.60 3.74 4.89
C LEU A 39 3.13 3.73 4.75
N CYS A 40 3.79 4.86 4.99
CA CYS A 40 5.24 4.98 4.93
C CYS A 40 5.93 4.47 6.21
N TYR A 41 7.17 3.98 6.05
CA TYR A 41 8.05 3.52 7.12
C TYR A 41 7.50 2.36 7.95
N CYS A 42 6.74 1.46 7.31
CA CYS A 42 6.06 0.35 7.99
C CYS A 42 6.84 -0.96 7.90
N GLN A 43 6.79 -1.75 8.97
CA GLN A 43 7.31 -3.12 9.01
C GLN A 43 6.14 -4.12 9.09
N GLY A 44 6.18 -5.19 8.30
CA GLY A 44 5.15 -6.25 8.36
C GLY A 44 3.76 -5.77 7.94
N LEU A 45 3.70 -4.79 7.03
CA LEU A 45 2.44 -4.22 6.54
C LEU A 45 1.77 -5.18 5.54
N LYS A 46 0.48 -5.45 5.73
CA LYS A 46 -0.32 -6.32 4.85
C LYS A 46 -1.56 -5.61 4.35
N LEU A 47 -1.78 -5.63 3.03
CA LEU A 47 -3.01 -5.16 2.40
C LEU A 47 -3.63 -6.30 1.61
N ILE A 48 -4.85 -6.68 1.95
CA ILE A 48 -5.58 -7.76 1.31
C ILE A 48 -6.85 -7.19 0.69
N ASN A 49 -7.00 -7.31 -0.63
CA ASN A 49 -8.17 -6.84 -1.35
C ASN A 49 -8.50 -5.35 -1.07
N CYS A 50 -7.49 -4.48 -1.13
CA CYS A 50 -7.65 -3.07 -0.78
C CYS A 50 -7.71 -2.17 -2.01
N LYS A 51 -8.36 -1.00 -1.87
CA LYS A 51 -8.30 0.10 -2.84
C LYS A 51 -7.50 1.25 -2.22
N MET A 52 -6.70 1.92 -3.03
CA MET A 52 -5.93 3.11 -2.62
C MET A 52 -6.27 4.26 -3.56
N VAL A 53 -7.24 5.07 -3.16
CA VAL A 53 -7.82 6.14 -3.99
C VAL A 53 -7.12 7.45 -3.65
N ASP A 54 -6.72 8.21 -4.67
CA ASP A 54 -6.00 9.48 -4.52
C ASP A 54 -4.71 9.35 -3.66
N CYS A 55 -4.13 8.16 -3.63
CA CYS A 55 -2.91 7.88 -2.88
C CYS A 55 -1.68 8.05 -3.78
N ASP A 56 -0.90 9.07 -3.51
CA ASP A 56 0.44 9.30 -4.06
C ASP A 56 1.52 8.97 -3.02
N LEU A 57 2.75 8.76 -3.50
CA LEU A 57 3.96 8.57 -2.70
C LEU A 57 3.81 7.49 -1.62
N ALA A 58 2.97 6.48 -1.88
CA ALA A 58 2.62 5.48 -0.88
C ALA A 58 3.79 4.52 -0.63
N PHE A 59 3.86 3.98 0.59
CA PHE A 59 4.78 2.92 1.00
C PHE A 59 6.27 3.29 1.11
N GLU A 60 6.61 4.58 1.21
CA GLU A 60 8.01 5.00 1.30
C GLU A 60 8.74 4.25 2.43
N ARG A 61 9.78 3.49 2.06
CA ARG A 61 10.61 2.70 3.00
C ARG A 61 9.80 1.69 3.83
N SER A 62 8.77 1.08 3.24
CA SER A 62 7.97 0.04 3.90
C SER A 62 8.32 -1.37 3.41
N HIS A 63 8.25 -2.34 4.33
CA HIS A 63 8.17 -3.77 4.03
C HIS A 63 6.69 -4.18 3.93
N VAL A 64 6.19 -4.34 2.71
CA VAL A 64 4.77 -4.47 2.43
C VAL A 64 4.43 -5.70 1.59
N GLN A 65 3.36 -6.39 1.96
CA GLN A 65 2.69 -7.42 1.15
C GLN A 65 1.29 -6.90 0.80
N ALA A 66 1.06 -6.49 -0.44
CA ALA A 66 -0.18 -5.83 -0.84
C ALA A 66 -0.81 -6.47 -2.08
N SER A 67 -2.14 -6.67 -2.01
CA SER A 67 -3.01 -6.95 -3.15
C SER A 67 -4.02 -5.83 -3.28
N LEU A 68 -3.86 -5.02 -4.33
CA LEU A 68 -4.71 -3.88 -4.64
C LEU A 68 -5.71 -4.23 -5.75
N THR A 69 -6.93 -3.73 -5.64
CA THR A 69 -8.02 -4.02 -6.60
C THR A 69 -8.41 -2.83 -7.46
N ALA A 70 -7.72 -1.70 -7.32
CA ALA A 70 -7.90 -0.49 -8.11
C ALA A 70 -6.55 0.16 -8.43
N PRO A 71 -6.48 1.01 -9.47
CA PRO A 71 -5.29 1.80 -9.76
C PRO A 71 -4.85 2.66 -8.56
N ILE A 72 -3.55 2.94 -8.47
CA ILE A 72 -2.95 3.86 -7.49
C ILE A 72 -2.13 4.95 -8.22
N LEU A 73 -2.03 6.15 -7.63
CA LEU A 73 -1.31 7.26 -8.28
C LEU A 73 0.20 7.00 -8.29
N SER A 74 0.82 6.75 -7.13
CA SER A 74 2.24 6.37 -7.10
C SER A 74 2.65 5.53 -5.90
N ILE A 75 3.67 4.71 -6.14
CA ILE A 75 4.34 3.86 -5.15
C ILE A 75 5.78 4.34 -5.03
N LYS A 76 6.24 4.59 -3.81
CA LYS A 76 7.59 5.10 -3.55
C LYS A 76 8.38 4.13 -2.68
N ASN A 77 9.59 3.80 -3.12
CA ASN A 77 10.61 3.10 -2.35
C ASN A 77 10.16 1.88 -1.53
N PRO A 78 9.38 0.92 -2.07
CA PRO A 78 9.10 -0.32 -1.35
C PRO A 78 10.40 -1.10 -1.17
N LEU A 79 10.69 -1.53 0.07
CA LEU A 79 11.97 -2.16 0.42
C LEU A 79 12.05 -3.60 -0.08
N THR A 80 13.28 -4.13 -0.21
CA THR A 80 13.55 -5.53 -0.55
C THR A 80 12.69 -6.49 0.27
N GLY A 81 12.14 -7.51 -0.40
CA GLY A 81 11.19 -8.46 0.18
C GLY A 81 9.73 -8.00 0.17
N SER A 82 9.44 -6.76 -0.22
CA SER A 82 8.06 -6.33 -0.47
C SER A 82 7.51 -6.91 -1.77
N ARG A 83 6.20 -7.12 -1.82
CA ARG A 83 5.46 -7.48 -3.04
C ARG A 83 4.13 -6.75 -3.07
N ILE A 84 3.90 -5.99 -4.15
CA ILE A 84 2.68 -5.22 -4.37
C ILE A 84 2.10 -5.65 -5.72
N THR A 85 0.95 -6.32 -5.71
CA THR A 85 0.16 -6.58 -6.93
C THR A 85 -0.89 -5.49 -7.08
N VAL A 86 -0.94 -4.85 -8.24
CA VAL A 86 -1.82 -3.70 -8.53
C VAL A 86 -2.31 -3.76 -9.98
N PRO A 87 -3.54 -3.32 -10.31
CA PRO A 87 -4.01 -3.31 -11.70
C PRO A 87 -3.35 -2.25 -12.58
N GLN A 88 -2.98 -1.11 -11.99
CA GLN A 88 -2.29 -0.01 -12.66
C GLN A 88 -1.63 0.88 -11.61
N VAL A 89 -0.44 1.39 -11.92
CA VAL A 89 0.26 2.39 -11.11
C VAL A 89 0.62 3.56 -12.02
N GLY A 90 0.40 4.79 -11.57
CA GLY A 90 0.78 5.97 -12.33
C GLY A 90 2.30 6.14 -12.39
N GLU A 91 2.96 6.11 -11.24
CA GLU A 91 4.42 6.23 -11.12
C GLU A 91 5.00 5.29 -10.06
N ILE A 92 6.17 4.74 -10.34
CA ILE A 92 6.99 4.00 -9.35
C ILE A 92 8.28 4.78 -9.14
N ILE A 93 8.49 5.26 -7.92
CA ILE A 93 9.66 6.07 -7.54
C ILE A 93 10.64 5.21 -6.76
N ARG A 94 11.91 5.21 -7.20
CA ARG A 94 13.04 4.49 -6.57
C ARG A 94 14.27 5.39 -6.53
N ASP A 95 14.38 6.18 -5.48
CA ASP A 95 15.44 7.20 -5.31
C ASP A 95 16.34 6.93 -4.09
N ILE A 96 16.29 5.71 -3.55
CA ILE A 96 17.12 5.24 -2.43
C ILE A 96 17.70 3.85 -2.71
N ASP A 97 18.83 3.54 -2.08
CA ASP A 97 19.36 2.17 -2.05
C ASP A 97 18.42 1.23 -1.27
N GLY A 98 18.32 -0.03 -1.73
CA GLY A 98 17.48 -1.05 -1.09
C GLY A 98 15.97 -0.94 -1.39
N ALA A 99 15.55 0.03 -2.20
CA ALA A 99 14.20 0.08 -2.78
C ALA A 99 14.06 -0.94 -3.91
N GLU A 100 14.09 -2.23 -3.60
CA GLU A 100 14.03 -3.34 -4.57
C GLU A 100 12.73 -4.16 -4.47
N GLY A 101 11.75 -3.70 -3.68
CA GLY A 101 10.48 -4.38 -3.52
C GLY A 101 9.74 -4.59 -4.84
N GLU A 102 9.13 -5.75 -5.04
CA GLU A 102 8.48 -6.12 -6.29
C GLU A 102 7.14 -5.39 -6.46
N VAL A 103 6.91 -4.79 -7.63
CA VAL A 103 5.62 -4.20 -8.02
C VAL A 103 5.15 -4.90 -9.29
N LEU A 104 4.07 -5.66 -9.18
CA LEU A 104 3.47 -6.45 -10.25
C LEU A 104 2.20 -5.79 -10.75
N VAL A 105 2.22 -5.38 -12.01
CA VAL A 105 1.05 -4.81 -12.67
C VAL A 105 0.29 -5.92 -13.38
N GLU A 106 -0.84 -6.34 -12.81
CA GLU A 106 -1.67 -7.43 -13.34
C GLU A 106 -3.07 -6.91 -13.66
N LYS A 107 -3.58 -7.11 -14.88
CA LYS A 107 -4.96 -6.73 -15.22
C LYS A 107 -5.93 -7.32 -14.19
N ALA A 108 -6.76 -6.48 -13.59
CA ALA A 108 -7.84 -6.94 -12.71
C ALA A 108 -8.61 -8.03 -13.46
N LYS A 109 -8.65 -9.25 -12.90
CA LYS A 109 -9.48 -10.31 -13.45
C LYS A 109 -10.90 -9.75 -13.49
N GLY A 110 -11.40 -9.48 -14.69
CA GLY A 110 -12.75 -8.98 -14.89
C GLY A 110 -13.68 -9.91 -14.13
N VAL A 111 -14.44 -9.34 -13.18
CA VAL A 111 -15.65 -10.00 -12.72
C VAL A 111 -16.56 -9.99 -13.94
N CYS A 112 -16.60 -11.10 -14.66
CA CYS A 112 -17.62 -11.32 -15.67
C CYS A 112 -18.96 -11.20 -14.94
N ALA A 113 -19.73 -10.17 -15.29
CA ALA A 113 -21.15 -10.10 -14.98
C ALA A 113 -21.92 -11.09 -15.86
#